data_AF-A0A938VXS8-F1
#
_entry.id   AF-A0A938VXS8-F1
#
_cell.length_a   1.000
_cell.length_b   1.000
_cell.length_c   1.000
_cell.angle_alpha   90.00
_cell.angle_beta   90.00
_cell.angle_gamma   90.00
#
_symmetry.space_group_name_H-M   'P 1'
#
loop_
_entity.id
_entity.type
_entity.pdbx_description
1 polymer ?
#
loop_
_entity_poly.entity_id
_entity_poly.type
_entity_poly.pdbx_seq_one_letter_code
_entity_poly.pdbx_strand_id
1 'polypeptide(L)' 'MVLAVEALIDTAGNVKVLHPITISAARRAFVVIIDEPSLPVAETALLSEAVLAEDWLRPEEDAAWSYLQQATS' A
#
# COMPACT_ATOMS: atom_id res chain seq x y z
N MET A 1 -3.44 1.14 -16.40
CA MET A 1 -3.22 0.00 -15.48
C MET A 1 -1.98 0.30 -14.67
N VAL A 2 -2.11 0.34 -13.34
CA VAL A 2 -0.98 0.49 -12.41
C VAL A 2 -0.65 -0.91 -11.91
N LEU A 3 0.63 -1.28 -11.94
CA LEU A 3 1.13 -2.56 -11.42
C LEU A 3 2.13 -2.23 -10.33
N ALA A 4 1.82 -2.61 -9.09
CA ALA A 4 2.78 -2.61 -8.00
C ALA A 4 3.55 -3.93 -8.03
N VAL A 5 4.87 -3.86 -7.99
CA VAL A 5 5.75 -5.03 -8.07
C VAL A 5 6.74 -4.97 -6.92
N GLU A 6 7.05 -6.11 -6.33
CA GLU A 6 8.05 -6.19 -5.28
C GLU A 6 9.46 -6.14 -5.90
N ALA A 7 10.31 -5.27 -5.35
CA ALA A 7 11.66 -5.06 -5.83
C ALA A 7 12.61 -4.78 -4.66
N LEU A 8 13.86 -5.23 -4.80
CA LEU A 8 14.95 -4.88 -3.91
C LEU A 8 15.71 -3.69 -4.50
N ILE A 9 16.03 -2.73 -3.63
CA ILE A 9 16.89 -1.59 -3.95
C ILE A 9 18.20 -1.81 -3.19
N ASP A 10 19.31 -1.91 -3.91
CA ASP A 10 20.63 -2.06 -3.27
C ASP A 10 21.21 -0.71 -2.83
N THR A 11 22.31 -0.74 -2.10
CA THR A 11 22.99 0.48 -1.59
C THR A 11 23.61 1.35 -2.68
N ALA A 12 23.71 0.84 -3.91
CA ALA A 12 24.14 1.62 -5.08
C ALA A 12 22.93 2.23 -5.82
N GLY A 13 21.70 1.98 -5.35
CA GLY A 13 20.46 2.48 -5.95
C GLY A 13 19.95 1.66 -7.14
N ASN A 14 20.49 0.46 -7.38
CA ASN A 14 19.96 -0.42 -8.42
C ASN A 14 18.68 -1.09 -7.94
N VAL A 15 17.65 -1.04 -8.78
CA VAL A 15 16.36 -1.68 -8.52
C VAL A 15 16.32 -3.03 -9.24
N LYS A 16 16.11 -4.11 -8.48
CA LYS A 16 15.90 -5.46 -9.00
C LYS A 16 14.50 -5.94 -8.66
N VAL A 17 13.68 -6.15 -9.68
CA VAL A 17 12.36 -6.75 -9.52
C VAL A 17 12.54 -8.22 -9.12
N LEU A 18 11.85 -8.65 -8.06
CA LEU A 18 11.99 -10.02 -7.54
C LEU A 18 11.32 -11.06 -8.45
N HIS A 19 10.27 -10.64 -9.15
CA HIS A 19 9.51 -11.48 -10.05
C HIS A 19 9.63 -10.97 -11.50
N PRO A 20 9.74 -11.86 -12.50
CA PRO A 20 9.74 -11.44 -13.90
C PRO A 20 8.43 -10.72 -14.25
N ILE A 21 8.54 -9.54 -14.85
CA ILE A 21 7.38 -8.78 -15.32
C ILE A 21 7.46 -8.59 -16.82
N THR A 22 6.36 -8.89 -17.52
CA THR A 22 6.26 -8.72 -18.97
C THR A 22 5.64 -7.36 -19.25
N ILE A 23 6.44 -6.43 -19.77
CA ILE A 23 5.98 -5.12 -20.20
C ILE A 23 6.08 -5.05 -21.73
N SER A 24 4.98 -4.68 -22.38
CA SER A 24 4.88 -4.68 -23.85
C SER A 24 5.68 -3.58 -24.54
N ALA A 25 6.10 -2.55 -23.80
CA ALA A 25 6.94 -1.46 -24.26
C ALA A 25 7.62 -0.78 -23.06
N ALA A 26 8.69 -0.03 -23.33
CA ALA A 26 9.34 0.80 -22.32
C ALA A 26 8.33 1.80 -21.71
N ARG A 27 8.27 1.84 -20.38
CA ARG A 27 7.35 2.70 -19.62
C ARG A 27 8.06 3.34 -18.45
N ARG A 28 7.56 4.51 -18.04
CA ARG A 28 7.97 5.16 -16.80
C ARG A 28 7.39 4.38 -15.62
N ALA A 29 8.20 4.15 -14.60
CA ALA A 29 7.80 3.52 -13.36
C ALA A 29 7.94 4.52 -12.20
N PHE A 30 7.13 4.34 -11.17
CA PHE A 30 7.29 5.00 -9.88
C PHE A 30 7.99 4.01 -8.93
N VAL A 31 9.01 4.51 -8.23
CA VAL A 31 9.68 3.76 -7.17
C VAL A 31 9.34 4.46 -5.86
N VAL A 32 8.77 3.71 -4.93
CA VAL A 32 8.47 4.19 -3.59
C VAL A 32 9.42 3.48 -2.64
N ILE A 33 10.25 4.26 -1.95
CA ILE A 33 11.13 3.75 -0.90
C ILE A 33 10.40 3.98 0.41
N ILE A 34 10.16 2.92 1.16
CA ILE A 34 9.56 2.99 2.47
C ILE A 34 10.71 2.89 3.46
N ASP A 35 11.00 3.98 4.18
CA ASP A 35 11.87 3.93 5.34
C ASP A 35 11.11 3.19 6.45
N GLU A 36 11.40 1.91 6.63
CA GLU A 36 10.92 1.18 7.81
C GLU A 36 11.56 1.81 9.05
N PRO A 37 10.76 2.33 10.00
CA PRO A 37 11.32 2.82 11.24
C PRO A 37 12.04 1.66 11.93
N SER A 38 13.33 1.84 12.20
CA SER A 38 14.20 0.88 12.91
C SER A 38 13.84 0.68 14.39
N LEU A 39 12.60 1.00 14.79
CA LEU A 39 12.11 0.95 16.15
C LEU A 39 10.89 0.03 16.23
N PRO A 40 10.74 -0.72 17.33
CA PRO A 40 9.65 -1.66 17.50
C PRO A 40 8.36 -0.88 17.33
N VAL A 41 7.46 -1.35 16.45
CA VAL A 41 6.11 -0.84 16.19
C VAL A 41 5.62 -0.06 17.41
N ALA A 42 5.82 1.27 17.37
CA ALA A 42 5.77 2.08 18.58
C ALA A 42 4.34 1.97 19.12
N GLU A 43 4.20 1.74 20.43
CA GLU A 43 2.93 1.51 21.14
C GLU A 43 1.80 2.47 20.72
N THR A 44 2.14 3.64 20.20
CA THR A 44 1.26 4.63 19.55
C THR A 44 0.43 4.07 18.38
N ALA A 45 0.94 3.14 17.57
CA ALA A 45 0.18 2.52 16.48
C ALA A 45 -0.93 1.59 17.01
N LEU A 46 -0.62 0.78 18.04
CA LEU A 46 -1.58 -0.09 18.72
C LEU A 46 -2.66 0.71 19.46
N LEU A 47 -2.29 1.84 20.08
CA LEU A 47 -3.23 2.74 20.73
C LEU A 47 -4.13 3.49 19.71
N SER A 48 -3.61 3.79 18.53
CA SER A 48 -4.37 4.46 17.47
C SER A 48 -5.36 3.52 16.77
N GLU A 49 -5.03 2.23 16.65
CA GLU A 49 -5.93 1.21 16.08
C GLU A 49 -7.25 1.13 16.86
N ALA A 50 -7.17 1.06 18.20
CA ALA A 50 -8.36 0.99 19.05
C ALA A 50 -9.26 2.23 18.91
N VAL A 51 -8.67 3.42 18.80
CA VAL A 51 -9.42 4.68 18.65
C VAL A 51 -10.04 4.82 17.26
N LEU A 52 -9.31 4.43 16.21
CA LEU A 52 -9.83 4.48 14.84
C LEU A 52 -10.91 3.43 14.58
N ALA A 53 -10.85 2.26 15.23
CA ALA A 53 -11.84 1.21 15.10
C ALA A 53 -13.25 1.64 15.54
N GLU A 54 -13.37 2.53 16.53
CA GLU A 54 -14.67 2.98 17.04
C GLU A 54 -15.46 3.80 16.01
N ASP A 55 -14.78 4.65 15.23
CA ASP A 55 -15.42 5.45 14.19
C ASP A 55 -15.44 4.78 12.81
N TRP A 56 -14.44 3.95 12.49
CA TRP A 56 -14.28 3.31 11.18
C TRP A 56 -15.10 2.02 11.01
N LEU A 57 -15.38 1.28 12.09
CA LEU A 57 -16.21 0.05 12.03
C LEU A 57 -17.71 0.32 12.09
N ARG A 58 -18.12 1.57 11.87
CA ARG A 58 -19.52 1.95 11.92
C ARG A 58 -20.22 1.41 10.66
N PRO A 59 -21.38 0.74 10.80
CA PRO A 59 -22.09 0.14 9.66
C PRO A 59 -22.51 1.16 8.60
N GLU A 60 -22.59 2.45 8.97
CA GLU A 60 -22.79 3.55 8.04
C GLU A 60 -21.63 3.73 7.05
N GLU A 61 -20.39 3.44 7.47
CA GLU A 61 -19.23 3.46 6.59
C GLU A 61 -19.31 2.30 5.60
N ASP A 62 -19.60 1.08 6.04
CA ASP A 62 -19.76 -0.09 5.16
C ASP A 62 -20.78 0.16 4.03
N ALA A 63 -21.87 0.86 4.33
CA ALA A 63 -22.85 1.30 3.34
C ALA A 63 -22.23 2.31 2.34
N ALA A 64 -21.46 3.29 2.83
CA ALA A 64 -20.74 4.25 1.99
C ALA A 64 -19.74 3.58 1.03
N TRP A 65 -19.01 2.56 1.49
CA TRP A 65 -18.09 1.77 0.66
C TRP A 65 -18.82 0.88 -0.35
N SER A 66 -20.02 0.36 -0.02
CA SER A 66 -20.84 -0.45 -0.93
C SER A 66 -21.25 0.31 -2.20
N TYR A 67 -21.55 1.61 -2.07
CA TYR A 67 -21.90 2.46 -3.22
C TYR A 67 -20.74 2.64 -4.21
N LEU A 68 -19.48 2.65 -3.74
CA LEU A 68 -18.30 2.79 -4.58
C LEU A 68 -18.00 1.51 -5.39
N GLN A 69 -18.29 0.34 -4.82
CA GLN A 69 -18.14 -0.94 -5.53
C GLN A 69 -19.17 -1.12 -6.64
N GLN A 70 -20.39 -0.63 -6.46
CA GLN A 70 -21.45 -0.69 -7.48
C GLN A 70 -21.19 0.27 -8.65
N ALA A 71 -20.50 1.40 -8.41
CA ALA A 71 -20.15 2.36 -9.45
C ALA A 71 -18.99 1.92 -10.37
N THR A 72 -18.30 0.82 -10.04
CA THR A 72 -17.15 0.30 -10.79
C THR A 72 -17.50 -0.95 -11.62
N SER A 73 -18.78 -1.34 -11.69
CA SER A 73 -19.24 -2.56 -12.37
C SER A 73 -19.73 -2.35 -13.79
#